data_AF-A0A537IB29-F1
#
_entry.id   AF-A0A537IB29-F1
#
_cell.length_a   1.000
_cell.length_b   1.000
_cell.length_c   1.000
_cell.angle_alpha   90.00
_cell.angle_beta   90.00
_cell.angle_gamma   90.00
#
_symmetry.space_group_name_H-M   'P 1'
#
loop_
_entity.id
_entity.type
_entity.pdbx_description
1 polymer ?
#
loop_
_entity_poly.entity_id
_entity_poly.type
_entity_poly.pdbx_seq_one_letter_code
_entity_poly.pdbx_strand_id
1 'polypeptide(L)'
;MGVKPIPVDKFVRWLESIGLVYQRTKASHDHYNYPDRHPKRLTRCVTIRTKYKEIPLLHIHTNLKTLGISKDEFEKQIKNF
;
A
#
# COMPACT_ATOMS: atom_id res chain seq x y z
N MET A 1 -18.97 -2.74 -6.43
CA MET A 1 -17.97 -3.65 -7.05
C MET A 1 -16.95 -4.04 -5.98
N GLY A 2 -16.57 -5.32 -5.90
CA GLY A 2 -15.58 -5.79 -4.93
C GLY A 2 -14.18 -5.31 -5.32
N VAL A 3 -13.32 -5.01 -4.33
CA VAL A 3 -11.89 -4.83 -4.63
C VAL A 3 -11.45 -6.15 -5.25
N LYS A 4 -10.85 -6.10 -6.45
CA LYS A 4 -10.22 -7.27 -7.06
C LYS A 4 -8.79 -7.39 -6.54
N PRO A 5 -8.17 -8.57 -6.52
CA PRO A 5 -6.73 -8.68 -6.30
C PRO A 5 -6.00 -7.74 -7.28
N ILE A 6 -4.98 -7.04 -6.78
CA ILE A 6 -4.25 -6.03 -7.55
C ILE A 6 -2.82 -6.51 -7.72
N PRO A 7 -2.24 -6.41 -8.93
CA PRO A 7 -0.83 -6.70 -9.13
C PRO A 7 0.04 -5.95 -8.13
N VAL A 8 1.01 -6.64 -7.52
CA VAL A 8 1.89 -6.04 -6.50
C VAL A 8 2.57 -4.79 -7.06
N ASP A 9 3.13 -4.86 -8.26
CA ASP A 9 3.80 -3.74 -8.93
C ASP A 9 2.91 -2.50 -8.98
N LYS A 10 1.66 -2.68 -9.40
CA LYS A 10 0.67 -1.61 -9.49
C LYS A 10 0.42 -0.95 -8.13
N PHE A 11 0.28 -1.75 -7.09
CA PHE A 11 0.07 -1.25 -5.74
C PHE A 11 1.31 -0.54 -5.20
N VAL A 12 2.51 -1.05 -5.46
CA VAL A 12 3.78 -0.41 -5.07
C VAL A 12 3.93 0.95 -5.72
N ARG A 13 3.71 1.05 -7.03
CA ARG A 13 3.75 2.34 -7.76
C ARG A 13 2.75 3.34 -7.19
N TRP A 14 1.57 2.86 -6.81
CA TRP A 14 0.59 3.70 -6.12
C TRP A 14 1.08 4.15 -4.74
N LEU A 15 1.66 3.27 -3.92
CA LEU A 15 2.24 3.64 -2.61
C LEU A 15 3.34 4.70 -2.76
N GLU A 16 4.20 4.56 -3.75
CA GLU A 16 5.24 5.54 -4.07
C GLU A 16 4.64 6.88 -4.50
N SER A 17 3.55 6.85 -5.30
CA SER A 17 2.86 8.06 -5.75
C SER A 17 2.23 8.88 -4.62
N ILE A 18 1.81 8.22 -3.54
CA ILE A 18 1.27 8.89 -2.35
C ILE A 18 2.37 9.32 -1.37
N GLY A 19 3.65 9.05 -1.68
CA GLY A 19 4.82 9.50 -0.92
C GLY A 19 5.36 8.50 0.10
N LEU A 20 4.92 7.24 0.07
CA LEU A 20 5.54 6.19 0.89
C LEU A 20 6.83 5.71 0.24
N VAL A 21 7.81 5.42 1.08
CA VAL A 21 9.10 4.85 0.70
C VAL A 21 9.26 3.47 1.29
N TYR A 22 9.96 2.61 0.56
CA TYR A 22 10.37 1.31 1.05
C TYR A 22 11.38 1.48 2.19
N GLN A 23 11.09 0.92 3.37
CA GLN A 23 11.96 1.02 4.55
C GLN A 23 12.82 -0.22 4.80
N ARG A 24 12.66 -1.27 3.98
CA ARG A 24 13.34 -2.57 4.05
C ARG A 24 13.16 -3.32 5.36
N THR A 25 13.01 -4.64 5.25
CA THR A 25 12.88 -5.56 6.39
C THR A 25 13.68 -6.83 6.14
N LYS A 26 14.15 -7.47 7.23
CA LYS A 26 14.74 -8.82 7.21
C LYS A 26 13.69 -9.95 7.22
N ALA A 27 12.42 -9.62 7.05
CA ALA A 27 11.29 -10.53 7.23
C ALA A 27 10.61 -10.87 5.89
N SER A 28 9.67 -11.82 5.90
CA SER A 28 8.93 -12.24 4.70
C SER A 28 7.97 -11.19 4.11
N HIS A 29 7.85 -10.01 4.74
CA HIS A 29 6.99 -8.91 4.34
C HIS A 29 7.81 -7.64 4.19
N ASP A 30 7.58 -6.91 3.10
CA ASP A 30 8.13 -5.60 2.80
C ASP A 30 7.33 -4.51 3.50
N HIS A 31 8.03 -3.55 4.12
CA HIS A 31 7.41 -2.44 4.83
C HIS A 31 7.60 -1.13 4.08
N TYR A 32 6.50 -0.39 3.95
CA TYR A 32 6.42 0.94 3.37
C TYR A 32 5.92 1.93 4.42
N ASN A 33 6.53 3.10 4.47
CA ASN A 33 6.10 4.17 5.38
C ASN A 33 6.47 5.53 4.78
N TYR A 34 5.90 6.59 5.33
CA TYR A 34 6.33 7.93 4.99
C TYR A 34 7.77 8.21 5.48
N PRO A 35 8.59 8.94 4.72
CA PRO A 35 9.93 9.32 5.14
C PRO A 35 9.89 10.26 6.36
N ASP A 36 11.01 10.40 7.06
CA ASP A 36 11.03 11.08 8.36
C ASP A 36 10.62 12.55 8.36
N ARG A 37 10.68 13.20 7.20
CA ARG A 37 10.33 14.61 7.02
C ARG A 37 8.92 14.81 6.46
N HIS A 38 8.14 13.74 6.29
CA HIS A 38 6.80 13.84 5.74
C HIS A 38 5.82 14.38 6.79
N PRO A 39 4.89 15.28 6.43
CA PRO A 39 3.92 15.86 7.37
C PRO A 39 2.93 14.82 7.90
N LYS A 40 2.69 13.73 7.15
CA LYS A 40 1.85 12.60 7.60
C LYS A 40 2.73 11.49 8.15
N ARG A 41 2.32 10.94 9.30
CA ARG A 41 2.90 9.74 9.91
C ARG A 41 1.85 8.65 9.99
N LEU A 42 2.25 7.42 9.66
CA LEU A 42 1.40 6.25 9.84
C LEU A 42 1.60 5.70 11.24
N THR A 43 0.51 5.25 11.87
CA THR A 43 0.56 4.55 13.16
C THR A 43 1.17 3.15 13.04
N ARG A 44 1.12 2.56 11.83
CA ARG A 44 1.75 1.29 11.47
C ARG A 44 2.31 1.38 10.05
N CYS A 45 3.37 0.63 9.76
CA CYS A 45 3.86 0.53 8.39
C CYS A 45 2.85 -0.20 7.51
N VAL A 46 2.78 0.18 6.23
CA VAL A 46 2.08 -0.59 5.20
C VAL A 46 2.90 -1.83 4.92
N THR A 47 2.27 -3.00 5.05
CA THR A 47 2.94 -4.28 4.83
C THR A 47 2.43 -4.93 3.55
N ILE A 48 3.37 -5.27 2.67
CA ILE A 48 3.09 -6.00 1.43
C ILE A 48 4.03 -7.19 1.32
N ARG A 49 3.68 -8.16 0.48
CA ARG A 49 4.55 -9.31 0.22
C ARG A 49 4.85 -9.34 -1.26
N THR A 50 6.01 -8.77 -1.63
CA THR A 50 6.37 -8.58 -3.05
C THR A 50 6.63 -9.89 -3.80
N LYS A 51 6.85 -11.00 -3.09
CA LYS A 51 6.99 -12.33 -3.68
C LYS A 51 5.73 -12.82 -4.41
N TYR A 52 4.54 -12.32 -4.05
CA TYR A 52 3.30 -12.70 -4.72
C TYR A 52 3.07 -11.86 -5.97
N LYS A 53 2.33 -12.40 -6.94
CA LYS A 53 1.94 -11.64 -8.14
C LYS A 53 0.89 -10.57 -7.81
N GLU A 54 0.01 -10.87 -6.85
CA GLU A 54 -1.14 -10.05 -6.50
C GLU A 54 -1.24 -9.88 -4.99
N ILE A 55 -1.76 -8.73 -4.56
CA ILE A 55 -2.04 -8.44 -3.15
C ILE A 55 -3.42 -8.98 -2.78
N PRO A 56 -3.53 -9.83 -1.76
CA PRO A 56 -4.82 -10.31 -1.27
C PRO A 56 -5.71 -9.16 -0.79
N LEU A 57 -7.02 -9.31 -0.96
CA LEU A 57 -8.01 -8.27 -0.61
C LEU A 57 -7.93 -7.82 0.84
N LEU A 58 -7.67 -8.77 1.75
CA LEU A 58 -7.54 -8.48 3.18
C LEU A 58 -6.38 -7.51 3.45
N HIS A 59 -5.23 -7.71 2.79
CA HIS A 59 -4.06 -6.85 2.94
C HIS A 59 -4.35 -5.44 2.40
N ILE A 60 -5.03 -5.35 1.26
CA ILE A 60 -5.46 -4.05 0.72
C ILE A 60 -6.34 -3.34 1.74
N HIS A 61 -7.37 -4.01 2.27
CA HIS A 61 -8.28 -3.42 3.26
C HIS A 61 -7.57 -2.93 4.53
N THR A 62 -6.67 -3.73 5.09
CA THR A 62 -5.91 -3.33 6.29
C THR A 62 -4.97 -2.18 5.99
N ASN A 63 -4.29 -2.19 4.84
CA ASN A 63 -3.37 -1.13 4.43
C ASN A 63 -4.13 0.18 4.18
N LEU A 64 -5.30 0.13 3.54
CA LEU A 64 -6.16 1.31 3.35
C LEU A 64 -6.62 1.92 4.66
N LYS A 65 -7.00 1.09 5.65
CA LYS A 65 -7.28 1.56 7.01
C LYS A 65 -6.09 2.25 7.65
N THR A 66 -4.88 1.70 7.50
CA THR A 66 -3.66 2.32 8.01
C THR A 66 -3.36 3.68 7.34
N LEU A 67 -3.63 3.78 6.04
CA LEU A 67 -3.45 5.00 5.25
C LEU A 67 -4.56 6.04 5.48
N GLY A 68 -5.67 5.65 6.12
CA GLY A 68 -6.85 6.50 6.25
C GLY A 68 -7.56 6.78 4.92
N ILE A 69 -7.40 5.89 3.93
CA ILE A 69 -7.96 6.04 2.58
C ILE A 69 -9.19 5.16 2.44
N SER A 70 -10.30 5.75 2.00
CA SER A 70 -11.52 5.01 1.70
C SER A 70 -11.33 4.10 0.48
N LYS A 71 -12.02 2.96 0.45
CA LYS A 71 -11.98 2.04 -0.69
C LYS A 71 -12.33 2.72 -2.02
N ASP A 72 -13.34 3.59 -2.04
CA ASP A 72 -13.75 4.32 -3.24
C ASP A 72 -12.65 5.24 -3.76
N GLU A 73 -11.97 5.94 -2.86
CA GLU A 73 -10.85 6.81 -3.18
C GLU A 73 -9.67 6.01 -3.75
N PHE A 74 -9.37 4.86 -3.14
CA PHE A 74 -8.36 3.95 -3.67
C PHE A 74 -8.72 3.42 -5.06
N GLU A 75 -9.96 3.00 -5.29
CA GLU A 75 -10.42 2.50 -6.60
C GLU A 75 -10.33 3.57 -7.70
N LYS A 76 -10.49 4.85 -7.34
CA LYS A 76 -10.26 5.97 -8.27
C LYS A 76 -8.78 6.17 -8.57
N GLN A 77 -7.93 6.17 -7.54
CA GLN A 77 -6.50 6.40 -7.71
C GLN A 77 -5.82 5.26 -8.46
N ILE A 78 -6.13 4.01 -8.14
CA ILE A 78 -5.49 2.83 -8.74
C ILE A 78 -5.88 2.62 -10.21
N LYS A 79 -6.95 3.26 -10.71
CA LYS A 79 -7.28 3.23 -12.16
C LYS A 79 -6.27 3.98 -13.02
N ASN A 80 -5.51 4.90 -12.43
CA ASN A 80 -4.53 5.73 -13.14
C ASN A 80 -3.11 5.11 -13.18
N PHE A 81 -2.94 3.91 -12.64
CA PHE A 81 -1.70 3.12 -12.69
C PHE A 81 -1.93 1.86 -13.54
#